data_AF-A0A067QY90-F1
#
_entry.id   AF-A0A067QY90-F1
#
_cell.length_a   1.000
_cell.length_b   1.000
_cell.length_c   1.000
_cell.angle_alpha   90.00
_cell.angle_beta   90.00
_cell.angle_gamma   90.00
#
_symmetry.space_group_name_H-M   'P 1'
#
loop_
_entity.id
_entity.type
_entity.pdbx_description
1 polymer ?
#
loop_
_entity_poly.entity_id
_entity_poly.type
_entity_poly.pdbx_seq_one_letter_code
_entity_poly.pdbx_strand_id
1 'polypeptide(L)'
;MMGGQDNKGIIPRLCDSLFDLIAKQQSLELTYKVEVSYMEIYNEKVHDLLDPKANKQSLKVREHNVMGPYVDGLSQLAVTSFQDIDNLMAEGNKSRTVAATNMNSESSRSHAVFSVVLTQTLTDTKSGVSGEKVSRMSLVDLAGSERAVKTGAVGDRLKEGSNINKSLTTLGLVISKLADQSSGGKNKDKFVPYRDSVLTWLLKDNLGGNSKTVMVATISPAADNYEETLSTLRYADRAKRIVNHAVVNEDPNARIIRELRQEVEALKEMLKNATASEGHKEQRVDLTEKLSESEKLMKEMSQTWEEKLQKTERLQHERQQALEKMGISVQASGIKVEKNKYYLVNLNADPSLNELLVYYLKERTFVGGREAPMEQDIQLSGLGIQPEHCVIAIEDGGLFMEPLQNARSYVNGLPVTERIPLHHGDRILWGNHHFFRVNCPKSAGSILRRNCHFCMSSHVASN
;
A
#
# COMPACT_ATOMS: atom_id res chain seq x y z
N MET A 1 2.47 10.08 -7.47
CA MET A 1 2.95 10.55 -6.15
C MET A 1 4.40 10.19 -5.84
N MET A 2 4.84 8.96 -6.14
CA MET A 2 6.16 8.44 -5.76
C MET A 2 7.33 8.89 -6.67
N GLY A 3 7.09 8.98 -7.98
CA GLY A 3 8.14 9.22 -8.99
C GLY A 3 8.93 7.95 -9.35
N GLY A 4 9.91 8.09 -10.24
CA GLY A 4 10.84 7.01 -10.61
C GLY A 4 12.14 7.08 -9.83
N GLN A 5 13.03 6.09 -10.02
CA GLN A 5 14.35 6.07 -9.35
C GLN A 5 15.19 7.31 -9.69
N ASP A 6 15.23 7.68 -10.98
CA ASP A 6 15.98 8.86 -11.44
C ASP A 6 15.26 10.17 -11.16
N ASN A 7 13.93 10.12 -10.97
CA ASN A 7 13.06 11.28 -10.81
C ASN A 7 12.12 11.09 -9.63
N LYS A 8 12.65 11.32 -8.43
CA LYS A 8 11.90 11.30 -7.16
C LYS A 8 10.65 12.20 -7.25
N GLY A 9 9.51 11.70 -6.78
CA GLY A 9 8.23 12.39 -6.75
C GLY A 9 8.04 13.27 -5.51
N ILE A 10 6.78 13.55 -5.16
CA ILE A 10 6.43 14.47 -4.06
C ILE A 10 6.77 13.87 -2.71
N ILE A 11 6.39 12.61 -2.46
CA ILE A 11 6.59 11.95 -1.16
C ILE A 11 8.08 11.91 -0.77
N PRO A 12 9.00 11.34 -1.58
CA PRO A 12 10.40 11.28 -1.20
C PRO A 12 11.04 12.66 -1.02
N ARG A 13 10.69 13.65 -1.86
CA ARG A 13 11.20 15.03 -1.71
C ARG A 13 10.69 15.72 -0.45
N LEU A 14 9.43 15.50 -0.10
CA LEU A 14 8.82 16.05 1.11
C LEU A 14 9.49 15.48 2.35
N CYS A 15 9.67 14.16 2.42
CA CYS A 15 10.28 13.49 3.56
C CYS A 15 11.76 13.89 3.73
N ASP A 16 12.51 13.99 2.63
CA ASP A 16 13.90 14.46 2.63
C ASP A 16 13.99 15.91 3.16
N SER A 17 13.18 16.81 2.60
CA SER A 17 13.12 18.21 3.04
C SER A 17 12.65 18.37 4.49
N LEU A 18 11.73 17.51 4.94
CA LEU A 18 11.21 17.51 6.31
C LEU A 18 12.33 17.22 7.31
N PHE A 19 13.10 16.14 7.09
CA PHE A 19 14.20 15.78 7.99
C PHE A 19 15.36 16.77 7.93
N ASP A 20 15.64 17.35 6.76
CA ASP A 20 16.60 18.47 6.64
C ASP A 20 16.20 19.68 7.49
N LEU A 21 14.91 20.01 7.53
CA LEU A 21 14.39 21.11 8.34
C LEU A 21 14.43 20.77 9.85
N ILE A 22 14.05 19.55 10.23
CA ILE A 22 14.14 19.08 11.61
C ILE A 22 15.58 19.17 12.10
N ALA A 23 16.55 18.67 11.33
CA ALA A 23 17.97 18.70 11.68
C ALA A 23 18.50 20.13 11.88
N LYS A 24 17.98 21.11 11.13
CA LYS A 24 18.37 22.53 11.24
C LYS A 24 17.71 23.27 12.42
N GLN A 25 16.51 22.86 12.82
CA GLN A 25 15.71 23.57 13.82
C GLN A 25 15.72 22.93 15.21
N GLN A 26 16.05 21.65 15.30
CA GLN A 26 16.04 20.92 16.57
C GLN A 26 17.05 21.50 17.56
N SER A 27 16.63 21.63 18.81
CA SER A 27 17.43 22.13 19.93
C SER A 27 17.00 21.47 21.25
N LEU A 28 17.59 21.88 22.37
CA LEU A 28 17.19 21.42 23.70
C LEU A 28 15.75 21.82 24.07
N GLU A 29 15.29 22.97 23.56
CA GLU A 29 13.94 23.49 23.83
C GLU A 29 12.93 23.01 22.79
N LEU A 30 13.39 22.66 21.59
CA LEU A 30 12.54 22.35 20.45
C LEU A 30 12.86 20.97 19.89
N THR A 31 11.97 20.02 20.14
CA THR A 31 12.13 18.62 19.73
C THR A 31 11.04 18.19 18.77
N TYR A 32 11.35 17.18 17.96
CA TYR A 32 10.46 16.66 16.93
C TYR A 32 10.34 15.15 17.01
N LYS A 33 9.14 14.64 16.73
CA LYS A 33 8.83 13.22 16.59
C LYS A 33 8.06 13.02 15.29
N VAL A 34 8.45 12.01 14.52
CA VAL A 34 7.86 11.71 13.22
C VAL A 34 7.34 10.29 13.20
N GLU A 35 6.04 10.13 12.96
CA GLU A 35 5.40 8.83 12.78
C GLU A 35 4.84 8.70 11.38
N VAL A 36 4.89 7.51 10.80
CA VAL A 36 4.36 7.24 9.47
C VAL A 36 3.39 6.06 9.46
N SER A 37 2.42 6.11 8.56
CA SER A 37 1.55 4.99 8.25
C SER A 37 1.33 4.90 6.74
N TYR A 38 1.13 3.68 6.24
CA TYR A 38 0.90 3.45 4.82
C TYR A 38 -0.19 2.40 4.65
N MET A 39 -1.29 2.78 4.01
CA MET A 39 -2.44 1.89 3.81
C MET A 39 -2.91 1.88 2.37
N GLU A 40 -3.53 0.77 2.01
CA GLU A 40 -4.23 0.58 0.75
C GLU A 40 -5.74 0.44 1.02
N ILE A 41 -6.56 1.13 0.24
CA ILE A 41 -8.01 0.98 0.22
C ILE A 41 -8.37 0.30 -1.10
N TYR A 42 -8.82 -0.94 -1.02
CA TYR A 42 -9.25 -1.72 -2.16
C TYR A 42 -10.61 -2.35 -1.89
N ASN A 43 -11.57 -2.15 -2.80
CA ASN A 43 -12.91 -2.72 -2.69
C ASN A 43 -13.58 -2.41 -1.32
N GLU A 44 -13.49 -1.15 -0.88
CA GLU A 44 -13.99 -0.66 0.43
C GLU A 44 -13.41 -1.39 1.66
N LYS A 45 -12.25 -2.05 1.50
CA LYS A 45 -11.49 -2.67 2.59
C LYS A 45 -10.16 -1.95 2.76
N VAL A 46 -9.76 -1.74 4.01
CA VAL A 46 -8.48 -1.12 4.35
C VAL A 46 -7.46 -2.20 4.68
N HIS A 47 -6.27 -2.08 4.09
CA HIS A 47 -5.15 -2.97 4.33
C HIS A 47 -3.93 -2.14 4.76
N ASP A 48 -3.26 -2.59 5.82
CA ASP A 48 -2.00 -2.00 6.26
C ASP A 48 -0.86 -2.52 5.37
N LEU A 49 -0.18 -1.62 4.66
CA LEU A 49 0.94 -1.97 3.80
C LEU A 49 2.24 -2.18 4.59
N LEU A 50 2.24 -1.79 5.88
CA LEU A 50 3.35 -1.93 6.80
C LEU A 50 3.13 -3.11 7.78
N ASP A 51 2.03 -3.84 7.74
CA ASP A 51 1.88 -5.04 8.57
C ASP A 51 2.76 -6.18 8.02
N PRO A 52 3.69 -6.76 8.80
CA PRO A 52 4.48 -7.91 8.36
C PRO A 52 3.64 -9.18 8.14
N LYS A 53 2.43 -9.26 8.70
CA LYS A 53 1.60 -10.45 8.61
C LYS A 53 0.93 -10.56 7.24
N ALA A 54 1.14 -11.71 6.59
CA ALA A 54 0.45 -12.04 5.34
C ALA A 54 -1.07 -12.22 5.48
N ASN A 55 -1.60 -12.29 6.72
CA ASN A 55 -3.03 -12.40 6.99
C ASN A 55 -3.68 -11.02 6.95
N LYS A 56 -4.07 -10.64 5.72
CA LYS A 56 -4.76 -9.40 5.36
C LYS A 56 -6.21 -9.36 5.87
N GLN A 57 -6.40 -9.39 7.18
CA GLN A 57 -7.69 -8.97 7.71
C GLN A 57 -7.89 -7.50 7.35
N SER A 58 -9.06 -7.18 6.79
CA SER A 58 -9.42 -5.80 6.50
C SER A 58 -9.55 -5.04 7.82
N LEU A 59 -8.83 -3.93 7.94
CA LEU A 59 -8.94 -3.05 9.10
C LEU A 59 -10.26 -2.28 9.05
N LYS A 60 -10.84 -2.02 10.23
CA LYS A 60 -12.10 -1.29 10.36
C LYS A 60 -11.81 0.21 10.49
N VAL A 61 -12.61 1.02 9.79
CA VAL A 61 -12.64 2.48 10.01
C VAL A 61 -13.57 2.77 11.17
N ARG A 62 -13.09 3.58 12.12
CA ARG A 62 -13.85 4.10 13.26
C ARG A 62 -13.75 5.62 13.29
N GLU A 63 -14.52 6.27 14.16
CA GLU A 63 -14.50 7.73 14.30
C GLU A 63 -14.48 8.09 15.79
N HIS A 64 -13.51 8.93 16.19
CA HIS A 64 -13.40 9.49 17.53
C HIS A 64 -13.71 10.98 17.49
N ASN A 65 -14.29 11.53 18.57
CA ASN A 65 -14.79 12.91 18.61
C ASN A 65 -13.72 13.97 18.29
N VAL A 66 -12.48 13.77 18.75
CA VAL A 66 -11.34 14.70 18.51
C VAL A 66 -10.48 14.31 17.31
N MET A 67 -10.11 13.03 17.18
CA MET A 67 -9.21 12.57 16.11
C MET A 67 -9.90 12.48 14.75
N GLY A 68 -11.23 12.49 14.74
CA GLY A 68 -12.03 12.21 13.55
C GLY A 68 -11.96 10.73 13.14
N PRO A 69 -12.22 10.44 11.86
CA PRO A 69 -12.12 9.10 11.31
C PRO A 69 -10.68 8.56 11.36
N TYR A 70 -10.52 7.32 11.84
CA TYR A 70 -9.25 6.62 11.96
C TYR A 70 -9.40 5.14 11.63
N VAL A 71 -8.28 4.46 11.36
CA VAL A 71 -8.26 3.02 11.05
C VAL A 71 -7.78 2.27 12.29
N ASP A 72 -8.64 1.44 12.86
CA ASP A 72 -8.30 0.64 14.03
C ASP A 72 -7.27 -0.45 13.67
N GLY A 73 -6.17 -0.48 14.41
CA GLY A 73 -5.08 -1.45 14.22
C GLY A 73 -4.09 -1.09 13.10
N LEU A 74 -4.22 0.09 12.46
CA LEU A 74 -3.25 0.54 11.47
C LEU A 74 -1.90 0.82 12.13
N SER A 75 -0.82 0.28 11.56
CA SER A 75 0.54 0.52 12.03
C SER A 75 0.90 1.99 11.89
N GLN A 76 1.29 2.60 13.02
CA GLN A 76 2.00 3.87 13.08
C GLN A 76 3.40 3.61 13.58
N LEU A 77 4.39 3.88 12.72
CA LEU A 77 5.78 3.54 12.94
C LEU A 77 6.59 4.81 13.20
N ALA A 78 7.38 4.81 14.27
CA ALA A 78 8.27 5.90 14.61
C ALA A 78 9.50 5.86 13.69
N VAL A 79 9.83 7.00 13.08
CA VAL A 79 10.97 7.13 12.17
C VAL A 79 11.89 8.26 12.61
N THR A 80 13.17 8.09 12.33
CA THR A 80 14.24 9.02 12.74
C THR A 80 15.00 9.61 11.57
N SER A 81 14.83 9.04 10.37
CA SER A 81 15.50 9.50 9.17
C SER A 81 14.64 9.38 7.91
N PHE A 82 15.04 10.09 6.86
CA PHE A 82 14.47 9.88 5.51
C PHE A 82 14.67 8.44 5.03
N GLN A 83 15.80 7.81 5.38
CA GLN A 83 16.10 6.44 4.98
C GLN A 83 15.12 5.43 5.59
N ASP A 84 14.69 5.66 6.84
CA ASP A 84 13.67 4.82 7.49
C ASP A 84 12.37 4.86 6.67
N ILE A 85 11.94 6.05 6.25
CA ILE A 85 10.74 6.22 5.42
C ILE A 85 10.94 5.56 4.04
N ASP A 86 12.08 5.77 3.39
CA ASP A 86 12.36 5.18 2.06
C ASP A 86 12.29 3.65 2.10
N ASN A 87 12.84 3.04 3.16
CA ASN A 87 12.77 1.59 3.38
C ASN A 87 11.32 1.13 3.61
N LEU A 88 10.57 1.81 4.48
CA LEU A 88 9.16 1.48 4.74
C LEU A 88 8.29 1.63 3.49
N MET A 89 8.53 2.65 2.66
CA MET A 89 7.82 2.83 1.39
C MET A 89 8.17 1.74 0.39
N ALA A 90 9.45 1.40 0.23
CA ALA A 90 9.89 0.33 -0.66
C ALA A 90 9.26 -1.01 -0.26
N GLU A 91 9.27 -1.34 1.02
CA GLU A 91 8.64 -2.54 1.56
C GLU A 91 7.12 -2.52 1.40
N GLY A 92 6.45 -1.40 1.71
CA GLY A 92 5.02 -1.25 1.51
C GLY A 92 4.60 -1.43 0.05
N ASN A 93 5.39 -0.93 -0.90
CA ASN A 93 5.14 -1.13 -2.33
C ASN A 93 5.38 -2.59 -2.76
N LYS A 94 6.35 -3.30 -2.16
CA LYS A 94 6.50 -4.76 -2.35
C LYS A 94 5.27 -5.51 -1.83
N SER A 95 4.81 -5.20 -0.62
CA SER A 95 3.59 -5.77 -0.04
C SER A 95 2.37 -5.54 -0.93
N ARG A 96 2.21 -4.31 -1.44
CA ARG A 96 1.16 -3.95 -2.40
C ARG A 96 1.23 -4.78 -3.69
N THR A 97 2.43 -4.99 -4.21
CA THR A 97 2.67 -5.77 -5.43
C THR A 97 2.33 -7.26 -5.22
N VAL A 98 2.79 -7.86 -4.12
CA VAL A 98 2.44 -9.23 -3.73
C VAL A 98 0.92 -9.37 -3.53
N ALA A 99 0.28 -8.32 -3.01
CA ALA A 99 -1.16 -8.31 -2.84
C ALA A 99 -1.91 -8.31 -4.17
N ALA A 100 -1.48 -7.46 -5.09
CA ALA A 100 -2.03 -7.34 -6.43
C ALA A 100 -2.04 -8.69 -7.17
N THR A 101 -0.92 -9.40 -7.14
CA THR A 101 -0.76 -10.67 -7.86
C THR A 101 -1.58 -11.80 -7.23
N ASN A 102 -1.58 -11.91 -5.90
CA ASN A 102 -2.28 -13.00 -5.19
C ASN A 102 -3.81 -12.84 -5.17
N MET A 103 -4.32 -11.61 -5.11
CA MET A 103 -5.76 -11.32 -5.01
C MET A 103 -6.41 -10.98 -6.36
N ASN A 104 -5.63 -11.01 -7.45
CA ASN A 104 -6.02 -10.47 -8.76
C ASN A 104 -6.49 -9.01 -8.69
N SER A 105 -6.01 -8.26 -7.69
CA SER A 105 -6.35 -6.85 -7.50
C SER A 105 -5.39 -5.99 -8.31
N GLU A 106 -5.90 -5.19 -9.23
CA GLU A 106 -5.07 -4.28 -10.03
C GLU A 106 -4.70 -3.05 -9.18
N SER A 107 -3.43 -2.61 -9.16
CA SER A 107 -3.05 -1.43 -8.36
C SER A 107 -3.65 -0.13 -8.89
N SER A 108 -4.01 -0.08 -10.17
CA SER A 108 -4.81 1.00 -10.77
C SER A 108 -6.20 1.13 -10.13
N ARG A 109 -6.66 0.09 -9.42
CA ARG A 109 -7.99 0.00 -8.82
C ARG A 109 -8.01 0.20 -7.31
N SER A 110 -6.85 0.45 -6.69
CA SER A 110 -6.74 0.71 -5.26
C SER A 110 -6.23 2.12 -4.98
N HIS A 111 -6.65 2.68 -3.85
CA HIS A 111 -6.12 3.95 -3.36
C HIS A 111 -4.99 3.68 -2.38
N ALA A 112 -3.89 4.40 -2.51
CA ALA A 112 -2.80 4.35 -1.54
C ALA A 112 -2.80 5.65 -0.72
N VAL A 113 -2.75 5.53 0.60
CA VAL A 113 -2.71 6.67 1.52
C VAL A 113 -1.46 6.54 2.39
N PHE A 114 -0.48 7.40 2.15
CA PHE A 114 0.70 7.55 2.99
C PHE A 114 0.51 8.74 3.92
N SER A 115 0.61 8.54 5.23
CA SER A 115 0.46 9.60 6.21
C SER A 115 1.74 9.81 7.00
N VAL A 116 2.08 11.07 7.24
CA VAL A 116 3.17 11.49 8.11
C VAL A 116 2.60 12.36 9.22
N VAL A 117 2.83 11.98 10.47
CA VAL A 117 2.46 12.74 11.66
C VAL A 117 3.75 13.35 12.22
N LEU A 118 3.81 14.68 12.23
CA LEU A 118 4.90 15.43 12.83
C LEU A 118 4.39 16.07 14.12
N THR A 119 5.00 15.67 15.24
CA THR A 119 4.79 16.26 16.55
C THR A 119 6.00 17.13 16.89
N GLN A 120 5.75 18.40 17.14
CA GLN A 120 6.72 19.38 17.59
C GLN A 120 6.46 19.68 19.06
N THR A 121 7.45 19.49 19.93
CA THR A 121 7.36 19.80 21.36
C THR A 121 8.28 20.96 21.68
N LEU A 122 7.71 22.04 22.24
CA LEU A 122 8.44 23.17 22.77
C LEU A 122 8.44 23.08 24.30
N THR A 123 9.61 23.01 24.91
CA THR A 123 9.79 22.90 26.36
C THR A 123 10.46 24.16 26.90
N ASP A 124 9.81 24.83 27.84
CA ASP A 124 10.43 25.90 28.61
C ASP A 124 11.37 25.30 29.66
N THR A 125 12.67 25.52 29.47
CA THR A 125 13.73 25.01 30.34
C THR A 125 13.69 25.55 31.76
N LYS A 126 13.02 26.69 31.99
CA LYS A 126 12.93 27.32 33.32
C LYS A 126 11.79 26.76 34.14
N SER A 127 10.62 26.58 33.53
CA SER A 127 9.43 26.08 34.23
C SER A 127 9.24 24.58 34.12
N GLY A 128 9.90 23.93 33.16
CA GLY A 128 9.69 22.51 32.83
C GLY A 128 8.37 22.25 32.10
N VAL A 129 7.61 23.29 31.75
CA VAL A 129 6.33 23.17 31.03
C VAL A 129 6.61 22.97 29.54
N SER A 130 5.95 21.99 28.94
CA SER A 130 6.02 21.73 27.50
C SER A 130 4.65 21.87 26.84
N GLY A 131 4.63 22.44 25.63
CA GLY A 131 3.47 22.42 24.74
C GLY A 131 3.79 21.68 23.45
N GLU A 132 2.78 21.05 22.86
CA GLU A 132 2.90 20.28 21.62
C GLU A 132 2.08 20.89 20.48
N LYS A 133 2.64 20.82 19.27
CA LYS A 133 1.90 21.05 18.02
C LYS A 133 1.97 19.79 17.18
N VAL A 134 0.84 19.37 16.64
CA VAL A 134 0.78 18.17 15.79
C VAL A 134 0.27 18.54 14.40
N SER A 135 0.96 18.05 13.38
CA SER A 135 0.54 18.17 11.99
C SER A 135 0.46 16.79 11.35
N ARG A 136 -0.61 16.56 10.59
CA ARG A 136 -0.84 15.32 9.84
C ARG A 136 -0.83 15.65 8.36
N MET A 137 0.14 15.09 7.64
CA MET A 137 0.28 15.19 6.20
C MET A 137 -0.25 13.90 5.57
N SER A 138 -1.29 14.01 4.74
CA SER A 138 -1.87 12.86 4.02
C SER A 138 -1.55 12.98 2.53
N LEU A 139 -0.78 12.02 2.03
CA LEU A 139 -0.34 11.91 0.65
C LEU A 139 -1.11 10.77 0.00
N VAL A 140 -2.08 11.11 -0.84
CA VAL A 140 -3.05 10.17 -1.41
C VAL A 140 -2.76 9.96 -2.89
N ASP A 141 -2.57 8.70 -3.27
CA ASP A 141 -2.54 8.25 -4.67
C ASP A 141 -3.86 7.54 -4.96
N LEU A 142 -4.72 8.16 -5.76
CA LEU A 142 -6.07 7.65 -6.03
C LEU A 142 -6.04 6.58 -7.12
N ALA A 143 -7.02 5.67 -7.08
CA ALA A 143 -7.32 4.78 -8.19
C ALA A 143 -7.63 5.56 -9.47
N GLY A 144 -7.48 4.90 -10.61
CA GLY A 144 -7.80 5.44 -11.93
C GLY A 144 -9.24 5.96 -12.00
N SER A 145 -9.41 7.15 -12.59
CA SER A 145 -10.71 7.82 -12.74
C SER A 145 -11.53 7.33 -13.94
N GLU A 146 -10.98 6.44 -14.74
CA GLU A 146 -11.60 5.91 -15.95
C GLU A 146 -12.83 5.05 -15.66
N ARG A 147 -13.83 5.15 -16.54
CA ARG A 147 -15.08 4.40 -16.37
C ARG A 147 -14.91 2.92 -16.73
N ALA A 148 -15.42 2.04 -15.88
CA ALA A 148 -15.36 0.57 -16.05
C ALA A 148 -16.05 0.02 -17.32
N VAL A 149 -16.86 0.81 -18.02
CA VAL A 149 -17.67 0.40 -19.19
C VAL A 149 -16.82 -0.13 -20.35
N LYS A 150 -15.52 0.21 -20.42
CA LYS A 150 -14.61 -0.31 -21.46
C LYS A 150 -14.07 -1.72 -21.20
N THR A 151 -14.35 -2.35 -20.06
CA THR A 151 -13.63 -3.57 -19.63
C THR A 151 -14.31 -4.91 -19.91
N GLY A 152 -15.58 -4.94 -20.35
CA GLY A 152 -16.29 -6.19 -20.69
C GLY A 152 -16.41 -7.21 -19.55
N ALA A 153 -16.26 -6.79 -18.30
CA ALA A 153 -16.20 -7.68 -17.15
C ALA A 153 -17.58 -8.20 -16.70
N VAL A 154 -17.68 -9.50 -16.37
CA VAL A 154 -18.89 -10.17 -15.87
C VAL A 154 -18.63 -10.77 -14.48
N GLY A 155 -19.65 -10.83 -13.61
CA GLY A 155 -19.60 -11.53 -12.31
C GLY A 155 -18.91 -10.72 -11.20
N ASP A 156 -18.05 -11.37 -10.41
CA ASP A 156 -17.38 -10.73 -9.25
C ASP A 156 -16.48 -9.54 -9.63
N ARG A 157 -15.93 -9.53 -10.86
CA ARG A 157 -15.21 -8.38 -11.41
C ARG A 157 -16.12 -7.16 -11.64
N LEU A 158 -17.41 -7.36 -11.87
CA LEU A 158 -18.39 -6.28 -12.00
C LEU A 158 -18.76 -5.71 -10.63
N LYS A 159 -18.88 -6.56 -9.59
CA LYS A 159 -19.05 -6.11 -8.19
C LYS A 159 -17.83 -5.34 -7.70
N GLU A 160 -16.63 -5.82 -8.02
CA GLU A 160 -15.36 -5.14 -7.76
C GLU A 160 -15.30 -3.78 -8.47
N GLY A 161 -15.56 -3.74 -9.78
CA GLY A 161 -15.63 -2.49 -10.55
C GLY A 161 -16.68 -1.51 -10.02
N SER A 162 -17.82 -2.00 -9.53
CA SER A 162 -18.85 -1.19 -8.88
C SER A 162 -18.34 -0.54 -7.58
N ASN A 163 -17.61 -1.29 -6.75
CA ASN A 163 -17.08 -0.79 -5.48
C ASN A 163 -15.84 0.12 -5.64
N ILE A 164 -14.99 -0.12 -6.63
CA ILE A 164 -13.89 0.81 -6.96
C ILE A 164 -14.47 2.15 -7.38
N ASN A 165 -15.43 2.12 -8.31
CA ASN A 165 -16.12 3.33 -8.74
C ASN A 165 -16.93 3.97 -7.61
N LYS A 166 -17.40 3.21 -6.62
CA LYS A 166 -18.11 3.74 -5.46
C LYS A 166 -17.27 4.80 -4.74
N SER A 167 -16.01 4.50 -4.40
CA SER A 167 -15.12 5.44 -3.71
C SER A 167 -14.90 6.76 -4.47
N LEU A 168 -14.59 6.70 -5.77
CA LEU A 168 -14.37 7.88 -6.61
C LEU A 168 -15.68 8.64 -6.94
N THR A 169 -16.78 7.91 -7.13
CA THR A 169 -18.11 8.48 -7.32
C THR A 169 -18.53 9.25 -6.07
N THR A 170 -18.40 8.65 -4.89
CA THR A 170 -18.68 9.30 -3.61
C THR A 170 -17.78 10.51 -3.39
N LEU A 171 -16.49 10.41 -3.71
CA LEU A 171 -15.58 11.55 -3.68
C LEU A 171 -16.09 12.71 -4.57
N GLY A 172 -16.61 12.38 -5.75
CA GLY A 172 -17.17 13.37 -6.68
C GLY A 172 -18.45 14.02 -6.16
N LEU A 173 -19.29 13.26 -5.46
CA LEU A 173 -20.48 13.77 -4.78
C LEU A 173 -20.10 14.70 -3.61
N VAL A 174 -19.14 14.30 -2.78
CA VAL A 174 -18.61 15.12 -1.67
C VAL A 174 -18.07 16.44 -2.21
N ILE A 175 -17.22 16.40 -3.24
CA ILE A 175 -16.65 17.60 -3.86
C ILE A 175 -17.73 18.50 -4.44
N SER A 176 -18.71 17.93 -5.14
CA SER A 176 -19.81 18.72 -5.73
C SER A 176 -20.66 19.39 -4.65
N LYS A 177 -21.04 18.66 -3.59
CA LYS A 177 -21.81 19.24 -2.47
C LYS A 177 -21.04 20.35 -1.75
N LEU A 178 -19.76 20.16 -1.48
CA LEU A 178 -18.92 21.19 -0.83
C LEU A 178 -18.75 22.42 -1.72
N ALA A 179 -18.56 22.24 -3.03
CA ALA A 179 -18.47 23.34 -3.98
C ALA A 179 -19.79 24.14 -4.05
N ASP A 180 -20.94 23.48 -4.04
CA ASP A 180 -22.26 24.12 -4.07
C ASP A 180 -22.57 24.87 -2.76
N GLN A 181 -22.14 24.33 -1.61
CA GLN A 181 -22.27 25.00 -0.30
C GLN A 181 -21.49 26.32 -0.25
N SER A 182 -20.31 26.38 -0.88
CA SER A 182 -19.50 27.61 -0.94
C SER A 182 -20.14 28.70 -1.80
N SER A 183 -20.99 28.32 -2.76
CA SER A 183 -21.56 29.21 -3.79
C SER A 183 -22.86 29.91 -3.37
N GLY A 184 -23.30 29.77 -2.11
CA GLY A 184 -24.49 30.48 -1.59
C GLY A 184 -25.84 30.04 -2.18
N GLY A 185 -25.90 28.90 -2.85
CA GLY A 185 -27.11 28.38 -3.49
C GLY A 185 -28.27 28.08 -2.52
N LYS A 186 -29.51 28.24 -3.00
CA LYS A 186 -30.75 28.10 -2.22
C LYS A 186 -31.04 26.69 -1.67
N ASN A 187 -30.30 25.67 -2.11
CA ASN A 187 -30.43 24.30 -1.63
C ASN A 187 -29.30 23.98 -0.63
N LYS A 188 -29.46 24.43 0.62
CA LYS A 188 -28.56 24.07 1.73
C LYS A 188 -28.84 22.65 2.21
N ASP A 189 -28.64 21.66 1.34
CA ASP A 189 -28.47 20.32 1.86
C ASP A 189 -27.16 20.31 2.67
N LYS A 190 -27.29 20.44 4.00
CA LYS A 190 -26.15 20.50 4.92
C LYS A 190 -25.37 19.18 4.92
N PHE A 191 -25.99 18.10 4.45
CA PHE A 191 -25.42 16.78 4.55
C PHE A 191 -24.42 16.49 3.42
N VAL A 192 -23.16 16.33 3.79
CA VAL A 192 -22.08 15.87 2.90
C VAL A 192 -21.85 14.36 3.16
N PRO A 193 -21.95 13.50 2.14
CA PRO A 193 -21.98 12.04 2.29
C PRO A 193 -20.58 11.42 2.49
N TYR A 194 -19.83 11.87 3.50
CA TYR A 194 -18.49 11.33 3.76
C TYR A 194 -18.51 9.83 4.07
N ARG A 195 -19.55 9.35 4.77
CA ARG A 195 -19.66 7.95 5.21
C ARG A 195 -20.04 6.98 4.11
N ASP A 196 -20.41 7.46 2.93
CA ASP A 196 -20.87 6.61 1.84
C ASP A 196 -19.72 5.80 1.22
N SER A 197 -18.46 6.19 1.44
CA SER A 197 -17.29 5.37 1.11
C SER A 197 -16.19 5.46 2.16
N VAL A 198 -15.37 4.42 2.26
CA VAL A 198 -14.21 4.37 3.18
C VAL A 198 -13.24 5.52 2.90
N LEU A 199 -12.94 5.78 1.62
CA LEU A 199 -12.03 6.84 1.21
C LEU A 199 -12.51 8.21 1.66
N THR A 200 -13.77 8.57 1.35
CA THR A 200 -14.32 9.86 1.73
C THR A 200 -14.48 10.02 3.22
N TRP A 201 -14.69 8.93 3.95
CA TRP A 201 -14.80 8.99 5.41
C TRP A 201 -13.43 9.30 6.02
N LEU A 202 -12.36 8.62 5.57
CA LEU A 202 -10.99 8.90 6.02
C LEU A 202 -10.50 10.29 5.63
N LEU A 203 -10.93 10.81 4.47
CA LEU A 203 -10.56 12.15 3.98
C LEU A 203 -11.52 13.26 4.42
N LYS A 204 -12.43 12.98 5.37
CA LYS A 204 -13.42 13.95 5.87
C LYS A 204 -12.78 15.25 6.34
N ASP A 205 -11.66 15.19 7.07
CA ASP A 205 -10.97 16.40 7.54
C ASP A 205 -10.22 17.12 6.41
N ASN A 206 -9.81 16.39 5.37
CA ASN A 206 -9.07 16.92 4.23
C ASN A 206 -9.96 17.70 3.26
N LEU A 207 -11.27 17.45 3.23
CA LEU A 207 -12.21 18.10 2.32
C LEU A 207 -13.22 18.90 3.14
N GLY A 208 -13.15 20.23 3.11
CA GLY A 208 -14.04 21.11 3.88
C GLY A 208 -13.77 21.16 5.40
N GLY A 209 -12.72 20.48 5.88
CA GLY A 209 -12.36 20.40 7.31
C GLY A 209 -11.11 21.18 7.69
N ASN A 210 -10.44 20.73 8.77
CA ASN A 210 -9.21 21.29 9.29
C ASN A 210 -7.98 20.74 8.52
N SER A 211 -7.77 21.21 7.29
CA SER A 211 -6.63 20.78 6.48
C SER A 211 -6.27 21.81 5.42
N LYS A 212 -4.98 21.88 5.07
CA LYS A 212 -4.52 22.59 3.87
C LYS A 212 -4.43 21.59 2.72
N THR A 213 -5.40 21.61 1.83
CA THR A 213 -5.57 20.57 0.80
C THR A 213 -5.17 21.06 -0.57
N VAL A 214 -4.37 20.26 -1.26
CA VAL A 214 -3.95 20.48 -2.64
C VAL A 214 -4.36 19.26 -3.45
N MET A 215 -5.05 19.48 -4.57
CA MET A 215 -5.39 18.46 -5.53
C MET A 215 -4.52 18.61 -6.79
N VAL A 216 -3.86 17.53 -7.21
CA VAL A 216 -3.11 17.48 -8.46
C VAL A 216 -3.90 16.66 -9.47
N ALA A 217 -4.46 17.33 -10.48
CA ALA A 217 -5.21 16.68 -11.55
C ALA A 217 -4.27 16.26 -12.68
N THR A 218 -3.94 14.97 -12.76
CA THR A 218 -3.09 14.40 -13.83
C THR A 218 -3.93 14.07 -15.06
N ILE A 219 -3.48 14.49 -16.24
CA ILE A 219 -4.20 14.30 -17.50
C ILE A 219 -3.27 13.74 -18.59
N SER A 220 -3.86 13.07 -19.58
CA SER A 220 -3.14 12.59 -20.76
C SER A 220 -3.35 13.57 -21.92
N PRO A 221 -2.30 13.96 -22.66
CA PRO A 221 -2.44 14.81 -23.83
C PRO A 221 -2.96 14.06 -25.07
N ALA A 222 -3.09 12.72 -24.99
CA ALA A 222 -3.45 11.90 -26.14
C ALA A 222 -4.95 12.04 -26.49
N ALA A 223 -5.25 12.10 -27.79
CA ALA A 223 -6.60 12.38 -28.29
C ALA A 223 -7.62 11.28 -27.94
N ASP A 224 -7.18 10.03 -27.82
CA ASP A 224 -7.97 8.89 -27.38
C ASP A 224 -8.44 9.00 -25.90
N ASN A 225 -7.80 9.88 -25.12
CA ASN A 225 -8.11 10.17 -23.73
C ASN A 225 -8.89 11.48 -23.54
N TYR A 226 -9.43 12.07 -24.62
CA TYR A 226 -10.14 13.35 -24.56
C TYR A 226 -11.26 13.39 -23.52
N GLU A 227 -12.16 12.41 -23.52
CA GLU A 227 -13.31 12.36 -22.60
C GLU A 227 -12.89 12.24 -21.13
N GLU A 228 -11.90 11.40 -20.83
CA GLU A 228 -11.37 11.23 -19.47
C GLU A 228 -10.65 12.50 -19.01
N THR A 229 -9.86 13.12 -19.88
CA THR A 229 -9.19 14.40 -19.61
C THR A 229 -10.19 15.50 -19.30
N LEU A 230 -11.26 15.63 -20.10
CA LEU A 230 -12.33 16.61 -19.86
C LEU A 230 -13.06 16.35 -18.54
N SER A 231 -13.32 15.08 -18.21
CA SER A 231 -13.92 14.67 -16.94
C SER A 231 -13.06 15.11 -15.75
N THR A 232 -11.75 14.81 -15.79
CA THR A 232 -10.79 15.20 -14.76
C THR A 232 -10.69 16.71 -14.59
N LEU A 233 -10.67 17.48 -15.68
CA LEU A 233 -10.63 18.95 -15.61
C LEU A 233 -11.90 19.53 -14.98
N ARG A 234 -13.09 19.01 -15.34
CA ARG A 234 -14.36 19.42 -14.72
C ARG A 234 -14.40 19.10 -13.23
N TYR A 235 -13.79 18.00 -12.83
CA TYR A 235 -13.68 17.60 -11.44
C TYR A 235 -12.78 18.56 -10.65
N ALA A 236 -11.61 18.90 -11.21
CA ALA A 236 -10.67 19.85 -10.63
C ALA A 236 -11.26 21.27 -10.51
N ASP A 237 -12.01 21.74 -11.52
CA ASP A 237 -12.70 23.05 -11.47
C ASP A 237 -13.67 23.16 -10.29
N ARG A 238 -14.39 22.08 -9.97
CA ARG A 238 -15.27 22.04 -8.79
C ARG A 238 -14.48 21.99 -7.49
N ALA A 239 -13.45 21.14 -7.43
CA ALA A 239 -12.62 20.98 -6.24
C ALA A 239 -11.98 22.31 -5.79
N LYS A 240 -11.63 23.19 -6.75
CA LYS A 240 -11.11 24.54 -6.48
C LYS A 240 -12.05 25.41 -5.63
N ARG A 241 -13.36 25.14 -5.64
CA ARG A 241 -14.36 25.94 -4.91
C ARG A 241 -14.53 25.50 -3.45
N ILE A 242 -13.91 24.38 -3.06
CA ILE A 242 -14.00 23.90 -1.68
C ILE A 242 -13.18 24.81 -0.78
N VAL A 243 -13.78 25.23 0.34
CA VAL A 243 -13.12 26.07 1.34
C VAL A 243 -12.87 25.25 2.60
N ASN A 244 -11.60 25.08 2.95
CA ASN A 244 -11.18 24.45 4.20
C ASN A 244 -10.94 25.50 5.29
N HIS A 245 -11.07 25.08 6.54
CA HIS A 245 -10.89 25.93 7.73
C HIS A 245 -9.74 25.38 8.57
N ALA A 246 -8.51 25.60 8.11
CA ALA A 246 -7.31 25.08 8.76
C ALA A 246 -6.94 25.88 10.02
N VAL A 247 -6.76 25.20 11.14
CA VAL A 247 -6.34 25.73 12.44
C VAL A 247 -5.10 24.98 12.95
N VAL A 248 -4.34 25.62 13.84
CA VAL A 248 -3.17 24.98 14.47
C VAL A 248 -3.65 23.99 15.53
N ASN A 249 -3.13 22.75 15.50
CA ASN A 249 -3.48 21.73 16.48
C ASN A 249 -2.50 21.81 17.66
N GLU A 250 -2.92 22.48 18.72
CA GLU A 250 -2.16 22.63 19.97
C GLU A 250 -2.61 21.60 21.00
N ASP A 251 -1.64 20.92 21.61
CA ASP A 251 -1.81 19.86 22.61
C ASP A 251 -2.91 18.82 22.33
N PRO A 252 -3.06 18.32 21.08
CA PRO A 252 -4.17 17.44 20.74
C PRO A 252 -4.07 16.10 21.47
N ASN A 253 -2.86 15.59 21.71
CA ASN A 253 -2.64 14.34 22.44
C ASN A 253 -3.16 14.42 23.87
N ALA A 254 -2.82 15.50 24.60
CA ALA A 254 -3.26 15.71 25.97
C ALA A 254 -4.80 15.82 26.04
N ARG A 255 -5.42 16.51 25.08
CA ARG A 255 -6.88 16.61 24.96
C ARG A 255 -7.52 15.25 24.69
N ILE A 256 -7.02 14.48 23.72
CA ILE A 256 -7.53 13.15 23.37
C ILE A 256 -7.45 12.21 24.58
N ILE A 257 -6.30 12.17 25.25
CA ILE A 257 -6.10 11.33 26.44
C ILE A 257 -7.09 11.69 27.55
N ARG A 258 -7.35 12.99 27.76
CA ARG A 258 -8.33 13.45 28.75
C ARG A 258 -9.75 13.00 28.39
N GLU A 259 -10.18 13.19 27.15
CA GLU A 259 -11.52 12.78 26.69
C GLU A 259 -11.70 11.26 26.77
N LEU A 260 -10.71 10.49 26.32
CA LEU A 260 -10.73 9.03 26.44
C LEU A 260 -10.82 8.56 27.89
N ARG A 261 -10.14 9.24 28.83
CA ARG A 261 -10.21 8.90 30.26
C ARG A 261 -11.62 9.10 30.81
N GLN A 262 -12.26 10.20 30.42
CA GLN A 262 -13.65 10.47 30.81
C GLN A 262 -14.61 9.46 30.18
N GLU A 263 -14.41 9.11 28.92
CA GLU A 263 -15.22 8.11 28.21
C GLU A 263 -15.09 6.72 28.84
N VAL A 264 -13.86 6.27 29.13
CA VAL A 264 -13.61 4.98 29.80
C VAL A 264 -14.29 4.92 31.16
N GLU A 265 -14.23 5.98 31.95
CA GLU A 265 -14.87 6.01 33.28
C GLU A 265 -16.40 5.96 33.16
N ALA A 266 -16.98 6.76 32.26
CA ALA A 266 -18.42 6.77 32.02
C ALA A 266 -18.92 5.39 31.52
N LEU A 267 -18.20 4.77 30.59
CA LEU A 267 -18.54 3.43 30.08
C LEU A 267 -18.45 2.37 31.18
N LYS A 268 -17.46 2.44 32.08
CA LYS A 268 -17.35 1.54 33.25
C LYS A 268 -18.52 1.70 34.21
N GLU A 269 -18.94 2.92 34.51
CA GLU A 269 -20.11 3.18 35.34
C GLU A 269 -21.40 2.64 34.69
N MET A 270 -21.59 2.89 33.40
CA MET A 270 -22.74 2.37 32.65
C MET A 270 -22.77 0.84 32.63
N LEU A 271 -21.59 0.20 32.47
CA LEU A 271 -21.48 -1.25 32.50
C LEU A 271 -21.85 -1.83 33.87
N LYS A 272 -21.36 -1.20 34.95
CA LYS A 272 -21.67 -1.58 36.34
C LYS A 272 -23.18 -1.48 36.60
N ASN A 273 -23.83 -0.42 36.15
CA ASN A 273 -25.28 -0.26 36.29
C ASN A 273 -26.06 -1.27 35.44
N ALA A 274 -25.58 -1.59 34.23
CA ALA A 274 -26.19 -2.59 33.36
C ALA A 274 -26.05 -4.03 33.88
N THR A 275 -25.05 -4.33 34.72
CA THR A 275 -24.93 -5.66 35.36
C THR A 275 -26.02 -5.93 36.40
N ALA A 276 -26.69 -4.89 36.91
CA ALA A 276 -27.77 -5.03 37.90
C ALA A 276 -29.16 -5.33 37.28
N SER A 277 -29.30 -5.31 35.96
CA SER A 277 -30.57 -5.55 35.25
C SER A 277 -30.43 -6.70 34.24
N GLU A 278 -31.10 -7.83 34.47
CA GLU A 278 -30.94 -9.07 33.69
C GLU A 278 -31.46 -9.01 32.23
N GLY A 279 -32.13 -7.93 31.82
CA GLY A 279 -32.80 -7.81 30.52
C GLY A 279 -31.97 -7.30 29.34
N HIS A 280 -30.71 -6.88 29.52
CA HIS A 280 -29.98 -6.06 28.52
C HIS A 280 -28.67 -6.70 28.02
N LYS A 281 -28.69 -7.98 27.59
CA LYS A 281 -27.49 -8.68 27.10
C LYS A 281 -26.84 -8.00 25.89
N GLU A 282 -27.60 -7.57 24.88
CA GLU A 282 -27.06 -6.92 23.68
C GLU A 282 -26.41 -5.57 23.98
N GLN A 283 -27.06 -4.74 24.80
CA GLN A 283 -26.53 -3.45 25.22
C GLN A 283 -25.24 -3.59 26.04
N ARG A 284 -25.13 -4.65 26.86
CA ARG A 284 -23.89 -4.97 27.57
C ARG A 284 -22.75 -5.34 26.62
N VAL A 285 -23.02 -6.08 25.55
CA VAL A 285 -22.01 -6.44 24.55
C VAL A 285 -21.50 -5.19 23.84
N ASP A 286 -22.40 -4.31 23.36
CA ASP A 286 -22.02 -3.04 22.71
C ASP A 286 -21.18 -2.13 23.63
N LEU A 287 -21.59 -1.98 24.90
CA LEU A 287 -20.83 -1.19 25.87
C LEU A 287 -19.46 -1.81 26.19
N THR A 288 -19.37 -3.14 26.27
CA THR A 288 -18.10 -3.83 26.51
C THR A 288 -17.15 -3.65 25.32
N GLU A 289 -17.68 -3.73 24.09
CA GLU A 289 -16.89 -3.49 22.88
C GLU A 289 -16.37 -2.05 22.87
N LYS A 290 -17.23 -1.03 23.04
CA LYS A 290 -16.83 0.38 23.12
C LYS A 290 -15.82 0.68 24.22
N LEU A 291 -15.95 0.04 25.38
CA LEU A 291 -15.01 0.20 26.48
C LEU A 291 -13.63 -0.35 26.09
N SER A 292 -13.59 -1.57 25.56
CA SER A 292 -12.36 -2.21 25.06
C SER A 292 -11.69 -1.37 23.97
N GLU A 293 -12.48 -0.81 23.06
CA GLU A 293 -12.00 0.09 22.00
C GLU A 293 -11.35 1.36 22.59
N SER A 294 -12.02 2.02 23.53
CA SER A 294 -11.55 3.25 24.16
C SER A 294 -10.28 3.01 25.00
N GLU A 295 -10.23 1.90 25.73
CA GLU A 295 -9.05 1.50 26.52
C GLU A 295 -7.86 1.16 25.61
N LYS A 296 -8.09 0.46 24.50
CA LYS A 296 -7.04 0.16 23.51
C LYS A 296 -6.47 1.44 22.91
N LEU A 297 -7.31 2.36 22.47
CA LEU A 297 -6.87 3.63 21.88
C LEU A 297 -6.12 4.48 22.91
N MET A 298 -6.59 4.54 24.16
CA MET A 298 -5.90 5.25 25.24
C MET A 298 -4.50 4.67 25.49
N LYS A 299 -4.38 3.34 25.49
CA LYS A 299 -3.09 2.65 25.64
C LYS A 299 -2.14 2.98 24.50
N GLU A 300 -2.62 2.98 23.26
CA GLU A 300 -1.83 3.34 22.07
C GLU A 300 -1.35 4.80 22.11
N MET A 301 -2.23 5.73 22.49
CA MET A 301 -1.89 7.16 22.62
C MET A 301 -0.94 7.44 23.80
N SER A 302 -0.90 6.57 24.81
CA SER A 302 -0.04 6.73 25.98
C SER A 302 1.33 6.05 25.84
N GLN A 303 1.61 5.39 24.70
CA GLN A 303 2.90 4.75 24.47
C GLN A 303 4.03 5.78 24.45
N THR A 304 5.13 5.43 25.11
CA THR A 304 6.34 6.23 25.09
C THR A 304 7.00 6.20 23.71
N TRP A 305 7.82 7.21 23.41
CA TRP A 305 8.55 7.25 22.15
C TRP A 305 9.50 6.06 21.97
N GLU A 306 10.14 5.65 23.07
CA GLU A 306 11.04 4.49 23.09
C GLU A 306 10.30 3.19 22.75
N GLU A 307 9.12 2.97 23.33
CA GLU A 307 8.29 1.80 22.99
C GLU A 307 7.86 1.81 21.52
N LYS A 308 7.59 2.99 20.94
CA LYS A 308 7.25 3.12 19.51
C LYS A 308 8.44 2.81 18.60
N LEU A 309 9.65 3.22 18.97
CA LEU A 309 10.88 2.86 18.23
C LEU A 309 11.14 1.36 18.28
N GLN A 310 11.08 0.74 19.46
CA GLN A 310 11.26 -0.71 19.62
C GLN A 310 10.19 -1.50 18.86
N LYS A 311 8.93 -1.05 18.88
CA LYS A 311 7.86 -1.64 18.07
C LYS A 311 8.18 -1.56 16.58
N THR A 312 8.73 -0.44 16.11
CA THR A 312 9.07 -0.23 14.70
C THR A 312 10.19 -1.16 14.26
N GLU A 313 11.26 -1.26 15.05
CA GLU A 313 12.38 -2.16 14.78
C GLU A 313 11.93 -3.64 14.73
N ARG A 314 11.09 -4.06 15.68
CA ARG A 314 10.53 -5.42 15.69
C ARG A 314 9.71 -5.69 14.42
N LEU A 315 8.80 -4.78 14.06
CA LEU A 315 7.96 -4.95 12.86
C LEU A 315 8.79 -4.97 11.58
N GLN A 316 9.86 -4.18 11.51
CA GLN A 316 10.80 -4.20 10.39
C GLN A 316 11.49 -5.56 10.27
N HIS A 317 11.97 -6.12 11.39
CA HIS A 317 12.59 -7.44 11.39
C HIS A 317 11.61 -8.56 10.99
N GLU A 318 10.39 -8.54 11.53
CA GLU A 318 9.34 -9.49 11.15
C GLU A 318 8.99 -9.40 9.65
N ARG A 319 8.96 -8.18 9.08
CA ARG A 319 8.64 -7.95 7.67
C ARG A 319 9.74 -8.47 6.75
N GLN A 320 10.99 -8.20 7.09
CA GLN A 320 12.17 -8.72 6.39
C GLN A 320 12.08 -10.25 6.28
N GLN A 321 11.87 -10.93 7.42
CA GLN A 321 11.75 -12.39 7.46
C GLN A 321 10.55 -12.90 6.64
N ALA A 322 9.42 -12.20 6.68
CA ALA A 322 8.23 -12.60 5.94
C ALA A 322 8.43 -12.52 4.42
N LEU A 323 9.12 -11.49 3.92
CA LEU A 323 9.45 -11.34 2.50
C LEU A 323 10.50 -12.37 2.05
N GLU A 324 11.53 -12.61 2.86
CA GLU A 324 12.55 -13.64 2.58
C GLU A 324 11.96 -15.03 2.50
N LYS A 325 11.02 -15.38 3.38
CA LYS A 325 10.27 -16.65 3.33
C LYS A 325 9.44 -16.82 2.07
N MET A 326 9.07 -15.75 1.38
CA MET A 326 8.40 -15.81 0.08
C MET A 326 9.38 -15.86 -1.10
N GLY A 327 10.69 -15.95 -0.83
CA GLY A 327 11.75 -15.93 -1.84
C GLY A 327 12.06 -14.53 -2.39
N ILE A 328 11.53 -13.47 -1.77
CA ILE A 328 11.70 -12.09 -2.23
C ILE A 328 12.98 -11.52 -1.62
N SER A 329 13.85 -10.96 -2.46
CA SER A 329 15.04 -10.27 -1.99
C SER A 329 14.69 -8.93 -1.32
N VAL A 330 15.27 -8.72 -0.13
CA VAL A 330 15.08 -7.52 0.67
C VAL A 330 16.44 -6.86 0.90
N GLN A 331 17.00 -6.28 -0.16
CA GLN A 331 18.16 -5.39 -0.02
C GLN A 331 17.68 -3.99 0.40
N ALA A 332 18.34 -3.42 1.40
CA ALA A 332 17.92 -2.25 2.16
C ALA A 332 18.01 -0.89 1.42
N SER A 333 18.37 -0.85 0.13
CA SER A 333 18.65 0.42 -0.55
C SER A 333 18.54 0.31 -2.07
N GLY A 334 17.34 0.45 -2.61
CA GLY A 334 17.11 0.46 -4.06
C GLY A 334 17.46 -0.86 -4.76
N ILE A 335 16.91 -1.06 -5.95
CA ILE A 335 17.06 -2.31 -6.70
C ILE A 335 18.45 -2.36 -7.36
N LYS A 336 19.52 -2.55 -6.57
CA LYS A 336 20.84 -2.88 -7.09
C LYS A 336 20.97 -4.40 -7.19
N VAL A 337 20.30 -4.97 -8.17
CA VAL A 337 20.34 -6.42 -8.41
C VAL A 337 21.76 -6.90 -8.69
N GLU A 338 22.14 -8.02 -8.10
CA GLU A 338 23.43 -8.65 -8.36
C GLU A 338 23.53 -9.12 -9.81
N LYS A 339 24.34 -8.43 -10.63
CA LYS A 339 24.46 -8.67 -12.08
C LYS A 339 25.04 -10.04 -12.47
N ASN A 340 25.57 -10.78 -11.49
CA ASN A 340 26.23 -12.08 -11.69
C ASN A 340 25.34 -13.28 -11.32
N LYS A 341 24.06 -13.06 -10.98
CA LYS A 341 23.12 -14.13 -10.63
C LYS A 341 21.97 -14.22 -11.62
N TYR A 342 21.33 -15.39 -11.67
CA TYR A 342 20.04 -15.57 -12.33
C TYR A 342 18.94 -15.10 -11.38
N TYR A 343 17.98 -14.32 -11.89
CA TYR A 343 16.85 -13.87 -11.09
C TYR A 343 15.62 -13.59 -11.94
N LEU A 344 14.46 -13.63 -11.29
CA LEU A 344 13.19 -13.18 -11.85
C LEU A 344 12.81 -11.84 -11.24
N VAL A 345 12.20 -10.98 -12.05
CA VAL A 345 11.55 -9.76 -11.56
C VAL A 345 10.08 -9.78 -11.93
N ASN A 346 9.20 -9.32 -11.04
CA ASN A 346 7.78 -9.24 -11.36
C ASN A 346 7.51 -8.16 -12.43
N LEU A 347 6.48 -8.40 -13.22
CA LEU A 347 5.86 -7.41 -14.09
C LEU A 347 4.42 -7.16 -13.60
N ASN A 348 4.00 -5.91 -13.71
CA ASN A 348 2.72 -5.38 -13.29
C ASN A 348 2.17 -4.45 -14.38
N ALA A 349 0.86 -4.28 -14.41
CA ALA A 349 0.21 -3.29 -15.28
C ALA A 349 0.61 -1.85 -14.91
N ASP A 350 0.85 -1.61 -13.61
CA ASP A 350 1.39 -0.34 -13.11
C ASP A 350 2.92 -0.33 -13.23
N PRO A 351 3.49 0.55 -14.08
CA PRO A 351 4.93 0.61 -14.28
C PRO A 351 5.72 0.96 -13.03
N SER A 352 5.12 1.62 -12.04
CA SER A 352 5.78 1.97 -10.78
C SER A 352 5.97 0.77 -9.85
N LEU A 353 5.23 -0.32 -10.09
CA LEU A 353 5.31 -1.58 -9.34
C LEU A 353 6.09 -2.68 -10.08
N ASN A 354 6.59 -2.37 -11.28
CA ASN A 354 7.47 -3.27 -12.01
C ASN A 354 8.80 -3.45 -11.27
N GLU A 355 9.29 -4.69 -11.28
CA GLU A 355 10.61 -5.06 -10.79
C GLU A 355 10.87 -4.80 -9.30
N LEU A 356 9.81 -4.60 -8.52
CA LEU A 356 9.89 -4.44 -7.07
C LEU A 356 10.17 -5.76 -6.34
N LEU A 357 9.70 -6.88 -6.90
CA LEU A 357 9.92 -8.23 -6.40
C LEU A 357 11.04 -8.88 -7.20
N VAL A 358 12.13 -9.21 -6.52
CA VAL A 358 13.30 -9.88 -7.11
C VAL A 358 13.45 -11.25 -6.47
N TYR A 359 13.43 -12.30 -7.27
CA TYR A 359 13.61 -13.68 -6.83
C TYR A 359 14.93 -14.21 -7.37
N TYR A 360 15.92 -14.39 -6.49
CA TYR A 360 17.19 -15.01 -6.88
C TYR A 360 17.01 -16.52 -7.06
N LEU A 361 17.50 -17.03 -8.18
CA LEU A 361 17.33 -18.43 -8.56
C LEU A 361 18.49 -19.27 -8.01
N LYS A 362 18.14 -20.41 -7.43
CA LYS A 362 19.04 -21.47 -6.96
C LYS A 362 19.32 -22.46 -8.11
N GLU A 363 20.25 -23.40 -7.91
CA GLU A 363 20.50 -24.51 -8.86
C GLU A 363 19.21 -25.25 -9.24
N ARG A 364 18.35 -25.50 -8.24
CA ARG A 364 16.95 -25.85 -8.43
C ARG A 364 16.09 -24.93 -7.58
N THR A 365 15.12 -24.29 -8.22
CA THR A 365 14.15 -23.39 -7.59
C THR A 365 12.75 -23.95 -7.80
N PHE A 366 12.06 -24.29 -6.72
CA PHE A 366 10.70 -24.79 -6.72
C PHE A 366 9.70 -23.63 -6.68
N VAL A 367 8.72 -23.64 -7.59
CA VAL A 367 7.70 -22.60 -7.70
C VAL A 367 6.33 -23.25 -7.49
N GLY A 368 5.52 -22.68 -6.60
CA GLY A 368 4.22 -23.24 -6.30
C GLY A 368 3.46 -22.52 -5.18
N GLY A 369 2.40 -23.14 -4.70
CA GLY A 369 1.54 -22.64 -3.63
C GLY A 369 2.00 -23.00 -2.23
N ARG A 370 1.44 -22.31 -1.23
CA ARG A 370 1.71 -22.60 0.21
C ARG A 370 1.16 -23.93 0.69
N GLU A 371 0.22 -24.51 -0.06
CA GLU A 371 -0.42 -25.79 0.25
C GLU A 371 0.38 -26.99 -0.28
N ALA A 372 1.58 -26.74 -0.83
CA ALA A 372 2.46 -27.78 -1.31
C ALA A 372 2.94 -28.71 -0.18
N PRO A 373 3.13 -30.02 -0.44
CA PRO A 373 3.73 -30.93 0.52
C PRO A 373 5.16 -30.55 0.93
N MET A 374 5.89 -29.95 0.00
CA MET A 374 7.25 -29.44 0.20
C MET A 374 7.25 -27.92 0.13
N GLU A 375 8.06 -27.27 0.96
CA GLU A 375 8.20 -25.82 0.93
C GLU A 375 8.73 -25.36 -0.44
N GLN A 376 7.99 -24.44 -1.07
CA GLN A 376 8.36 -23.87 -2.36
C GLN A 376 9.28 -22.66 -2.15
N ASP A 377 10.29 -22.49 -3.01
CA ASP A 377 11.21 -21.36 -2.96
C ASP A 377 10.55 -20.05 -3.39
N ILE A 378 9.69 -20.12 -4.41
CA ILE A 378 8.85 -19.00 -4.86
C ILE A 378 7.39 -19.38 -4.58
N GLN A 379 6.85 -18.80 -3.51
CA GLN A 379 5.48 -19.05 -3.09
C GLN A 379 4.51 -18.06 -3.75
N LEU A 380 3.67 -18.59 -4.63
CA LEU A 380 2.64 -17.83 -5.35
C LEU A 380 1.25 -18.31 -4.91
N SER A 381 0.25 -17.44 -4.98
CA SER A 381 -1.14 -17.86 -4.79
C SER A 381 -2.07 -17.17 -5.78
N GLY A 382 -3.30 -17.67 -5.92
CA GLY A 382 -4.27 -17.15 -6.87
C GLY A 382 -4.66 -18.15 -7.96
N LEU A 383 -5.60 -17.74 -8.79
CA LEU A 383 -6.25 -18.63 -9.77
C LEU A 383 -5.24 -19.19 -10.78
N GLY A 384 -5.18 -20.52 -10.88
CA GLY A 384 -4.33 -21.24 -11.82
C GLY A 384 -2.91 -21.53 -11.34
N ILE A 385 -2.56 -21.15 -10.10
CA ILE A 385 -1.33 -21.62 -9.44
C ILE A 385 -1.59 -22.97 -8.80
N GLN A 386 -0.66 -23.91 -8.97
CA GLN A 386 -0.73 -25.25 -8.38
C GLN A 386 0.11 -25.29 -7.10
N PRO A 387 -0.17 -26.19 -6.14
CA PRO A 387 0.68 -26.41 -4.97
C PRO A 387 2.14 -26.61 -5.39
N GLU A 388 2.39 -27.47 -6.37
CA GLU A 388 3.69 -27.57 -7.04
C GLU A 388 3.47 -27.20 -8.51
N HIS A 389 4.02 -26.07 -8.97
CA HIS A 389 3.68 -25.48 -10.27
C HIS A 389 4.76 -25.70 -11.33
N CYS A 390 6.02 -25.39 -11.02
CA CYS A 390 7.14 -25.69 -11.89
C CYS A 390 8.47 -25.71 -11.14
N VAL A 391 9.50 -26.24 -11.79
CA VAL A 391 10.88 -26.17 -11.33
C VAL A 391 11.68 -25.31 -12.31
N ILE A 392 12.46 -24.37 -11.79
CA ILE A 392 13.48 -23.67 -12.55
C ILE A 392 14.84 -24.27 -12.18
N ALA A 393 15.60 -24.72 -13.17
CA ALA A 393 16.89 -25.36 -12.98
C ALA A 393 18.01 -24.57 -13.68
N ILE A 394 19.15 -24.43 -13.01
CA ILE A 394 20.39 -23.90 -13.57
C ILE A 394 21.33 -25.10 -13.81
N GLU A 395 21.58 -25.41 -15.07
CA GLU A 395 22.41 -26.55 -15.48
C GLU A 395 23.39 -26.12 -16.57
N ASP A 396 24.68 -26.44 -16.40
CA ASP A 396 25.76 -26.11 -17.34
C ASP A 396 25.80 -24.62 -17.78
N GLY A 397 25.38 -23.72 -16.88
CA GLY A 397 25.28 -22.28 -17.17
C GLY A 397 24.08 -21.88 -18.04
N GLY A 398 23.20 -22.83 -18.38
CA GLY A 398 21.87 -22.58 -18.94
C GLY A 398 20.81 -22.45 -17.84
N LEU A 399 19.69 -21.81 -18.17
CA LEU A 399 18.51 -21.73 -17.31
C LEU A 399 17.36 -22.47 -17.99
N PHE A 400 16.66 -23.33 -17.27
CA PHE A 400 15.57 -24.15 -17.80
C PHE A 400 14.34 -24.05 -16.90
N MET A 401 13.16 -24.16 -17.52
CA MET A 401 11.89 -24.28 -16.81
C MET A 401 11.24 -25.62 -17.12
N GLU A 402 10.79 -26.31 -16.08
CA GLU A 402 10.11 -27.60 -16.13
C GLU A 402 8.73 -27.44 -15.49
N PRO A 403 7.65 -27.26 -16.30
CA PRO A 403 6.30 -27.18 -15.76
C PRO A 403 5.85 -28.55 -15.21
N LEU A 404 5.12 -28.55 -14.09
CA LEU A 404 4.48 -29.75 -13.56
C LEU A 404 3.16 -30.03 -14.27
N GLN A 405 2.64 -31.25 -14.12
CA GLN A 405 1.42 -31.68 -14.80
C GLN A 405 0.24 -30.77 -14.44
N ASN A 406 -0.49 -30.31 -15.47
CA ASN A 406 -1.62 -29.39 -15.34
C ASN A 406 -1.28 -27.98 -14.79
N ALA A 407 0.00 -27.62 -14.72
CA ALA A 407 0.42 -26.28 -14.36
C ALA A 407 0.32 -25.35 -15.57
N ARG A 408 -0.51 -24.31 -15.46
CA ARG A 408 -0.69 -23.30 -16.51
C ARG A 408 0.55 -22.39 -16.58
N SER A 409 1.46 -22.70 -17.50
CA SER A 409 2.71 -21.96 -17.73
C SER A 409 2.83 -21.47 -19.17
N TYR A 410 3.29 -20.23 -19.36
CA TYR A 410 3.60 -19.67 -20.68
C TYR A 410 4.95 -18.97 -20.66
N VAL A 411 5.65 -19.01 -21.79
CA VAL A 411 6.86 -18.22 -22.04
C VAL A 411 6.70 -17.45 -23.34
N ASN A 412 6.86 -16.13 -23.28
CA ASN A 412 6.68 -15.22 -24.42
C ASN A 412 5.32 -15.38 -25.13
N GLY A 413 4.29 -15.76 -24.37
CA GLY A 413 2.92 -15.97 -24.88
C GLY A 413 2.63 -17.38 -25.41
N LEU A 414 3.63 -18.27 -25.46
CA LEU A 414 3.45 -19.65 -25.91
C LEU A 414 3.26 -20.58 -24.70
N PRO A 415 2.28 -21.53 -24.74
CA PRO A 415 2.08 -22.49 -23.67
C PRO A 415 3.28 -23.44 -23.57
N VAL A 416 3.64 -23.80 -22.33
CA VAL A 416 4.78 -24.67 -22.05
C VAL A 416 4.28 -25.90 -21.31
N THR A 417 4.46 -27.08 -21.92
CA THR A 417 4.03 -28.38 -21.37
C THR A 417 5.19 -29.31 -21.06
N GLU A 418 6.40 -28.96 -21.50
CA GLU A 418 7.62 -29.73 -21.32
C GLU A 418 8.80 -28.81 -20.98
N ARG A 419 9.95 -29.39 -20.68
CA ARG A 419 11.16 -28.67 -20.32
C ARG A 419 11.62 -27.74 -21.45
N ILE A 420 11.85 -26.47 -21.15
CA ILE A 420 12.36 -25.49 -22.13
C ILE A 420 13.52 -24.65 -21.59
N PRO A 421 14.44 -24.17 -22.45
CA PRO A 421 15.43 -23.17 -22.06
C PRO A 421 14.80 -21.79 -21.88
N LEU A 422 15.29 -21.04 -20.89
CA LEU A 422 14.95 -19.65 -20.62
C LEU A 422 16.14 -18.74 -20.90
N HIS A 423 15.87 -17.60 -21.52
CA HIS A 423 16.85 -16.61 -21.92
C HIS A 423 16.64 -15.26 -21.23
N HIS A 424 17.68 -14.44 -21.20
CA HIS A 424 17.58 -13.08 -20.68
C HIS A 424 16.51 -12.29 -21.45
N GLY A 425 15.56 -11.71 -20.72
CA GLY A 425 14.45 -10.93 -21.27
C GLY A 425 13.16 -11.72 -21.52
N ASP A 426 13.20 -13.05 -21.41
CA ASP A 426 12.00 -13.87 -21.57
C ASP A 426 10.94 -13.50 -20.54
N ARG A 427 9.68 -13.53 -20.96
CA ARG A 427 8.51 -13.22 -20.13
C ARG A 427 7.78 -14.50 -19.77
N ILE A 428 7.70 -14.79 -18.48
CA ILE A 428 7.00 -15.96 -17.95
C ILE A 428 5.63 -15.52 -17.43
N LEU A 429 4.60 -16.31 -17.70
CA LEU A 429 3.30 -16.21 -17.05
C LEU A 429 2.98 -17.54 -16.37
N TRP A 430 2.78 -17.51 -15.05
CA TRP A 430 2.26 -18.62 -14.27
C TRP A 430 0.83 -18.36 -13.81
N GLY A 431 0.00 -19.38 -13.93
CA GLY A 431 -1.44 -19.26 -13.70
C GLY A 431 -2.05 -18.21 -14.63
N ASN A 432 -2.80 -17.28 -14.04
CA ASN A 432 -3.51 -16.25 -14.82
C ASN A 432 -2.90 -14.84 -14.68
N HIS A 433 -2.13 -14.56 -13.63
CA HIS A 433 -1.78 -13.17 -13.26
C HIS A 433 -0.34 -12.97 -12.76
N HIS A 434 0.47 -14.03 -12.68
CA HIS A 434 1.86 -13.91 -12.22
C HIS A 434 2.80 -13.75 -13.41
N PHE A 435 3.12 -12.51 -13.75
CA PHE A 435 4.03 -12.17 -14.84
C PHE A 435 5.44 -11.89 -14.31
N PHE A 436 6.43 -12.51 -14.93
CA PHE A 436 7.84 -12.33 -14.59
C PHE A 436 8.69 -12.07 -15.81
N ARG A 437 9.80 -11.36 -15.62
CA ARG A 437 10.87 -11.21 -16.61
C ARG A 437 12.12 -11.92 -16.12
N VAL A 438 12.68 -12.77 -16.98
CA VAL A 438 13.91 -13.51 -16.73
C VAL A 438 15.12 -12.59 -16.89
N ASN A 439 16.05 -12.65 -15.94
CA ASN A 439 17.35 -12.02 -16.07
C ASN A 439 18.45 -13.07 -15.87
N CYS A 440 19.23 -13.30 -16.93
CA CYS A 440 20.45 -14.11 -16.88
C CYS A 440 21.71 -13.22 -16.75
N PRO A 441 22.78 -13.69 -16.10
CA PRO A 441 24.04 -12.97 -16.00
C PRO A 441 24.72 -12.81 -17.37
N LYS A 442 25.50 -11.73 -17.54
CA LYS A 442 26.15 -11.38 -18.83
C LYS A 442 27.08 -12.48 -19.37
N SER A 443 27.65 -13.31 -18.51
CA SER A 443 28.49 -14.46 -18.88
C SER A 443 27.72 -15.57 -19.61
N ALA A 444 26.43 -15.75 -19.33
CA ALA A 444 25.59 -16.81 -19.92
C ALA A 444 25.37 -16.62 -21.44
N GLY A 445 25.35 -15.37 -21.93
CA GLY A 445 25.19 -15.06 -23.35
C GLY A 445 26.36 -15.51 -24.23
N SER A 446 27.52 -15.81 -23.64
CA SER A 446 28.71 -16.28 -24.36
C SER A 446 28.72 -17.80 -24.58
N ILE A 447 28.01 -18.57 -23.72
CA ILE A 447 27.99 -20.04 -23.76
C ILE A 447 26.99 -20.53 -24.82
N LEU A 448 25.80 -19.92 -24.90
CA LEU A 448 24.78 -20.28 -25.90
C LEU A 448 25.20 -19.99 -27.35
N ARG A 449 26.08 -19.00 -27.59
CA ARG A 449 26.61 -18.74 -28.95
C ARG A 449 27.59 -19.81 -29.44
N ARG A 450 28.19 -20.62 -28.56
CA ARG A 450 29.09 -21.71 -28.97
C ARG A 450 28.35 -22.96 -29.43
N ASN A 451 27.13 -23.21 -28.92
CA ASN A 451 26.38 -24.42 -29.25
C ASN A 451 25.54 -24.33 -30.54
N CYS A 452 25.33 -23.14 -31.11
CA CYS A 452 24.64 -22.99 -32.41
C CYS A 452 25.53 -23.27 -33.63
N HIS A 453 26.85 -23.42 -33.48
CA HIS A 453 27.76 -23.61 -34.63
C HIS A 453 28.00 -25.07 -35.06
N PHE A 454 27.40 -26.06 -34.39
CA PHE A 454 27.63 -27.48 -34.73
C PHE A 454 26.52 -28.19 -35.53
N CYS A 455 25.43 -27.50 -35.90
CA CYS A 455 24.34 -28.07 -36.69
C CYS A 455 24.06 -27.31 -38.00
N MET A 456 25.08 -27.04 -38.80
CA MET A 456 24.93 -26.81 -40.25
C MET A 456 26.16 -27.34 -40.98
N SER A 457 26.21 -28.66 -41.17
CA SER A 457 27.14 -29.29 -42.11
C SER A 457 26.32 -29.94 -43.24
N SER A 458 26.20 -29.18 -44.33
CA SER A 458 26.16 -29.61 -45.73
C SER A 458 25.84 -31.09 -46.03
N HIS A 459 24.68 -31.33 -46.64
CA HIS A 459 24.52 -32.38 -47.66
C HIS A 459 24.07 -31.71 -48.96
N VAL A 460 25.06 -31.44 -49.82
CA VAL A 460 24.88 -31.27 -51.26
C VAL A 460 25.17 -32.65 -51.85
N ALA A 461 24.17 -33.26 -52.48
CA ALA A 461 24.37 -34.41 -53.36
C ALA A 461 23.71 -34.08 -54.70
N SER A 462 24.57 -33.85 -55.68
CA SER A 462 24.31 -33.71 -57.10
C SER A 462 23.98 -35.07 -57.74
N ASN A 463 22.83 -35.16 -58.40
CA ASN A 463 22.67 -35.54 -59.81
C ASN A 463 21.22 -35.33 -60.25
#